data_AF-A0A1H6ECD7-F1
#
_entry.id   AF-A0A1H6ECD7-F1
#
_cell.length_a   1.000
_cell.length_b   1.000
_cell.length_c   1.000
_cell.angle_alpha   90.00
_cell.angle_beta   90.00
_cell.angle_gamma   90.00
#
_symmetry.space_group_name_H-M   'P 1'
#
loop_
_entity.id
_entity.type
_entity.pdbx_description
1 polymer ?
#
loop_
_entity_poly.entity_id
_entity_poly.type
_entity_poly.pdbx_seq_one_letter_code
_entity_poly.pdbx_strand_id
1 'polypeptide(L)'
;MDFDGGEIDVTWQLQRVRRELLHRETKIEASDATLPLSDICLTALRLRRKRRDQSREAAGKDWTDTGLIFTTRTGQPINPHNFNRSFDQRCAKAGVRKITVHDTRHTCATLLAALDVHPRVAMRVLRHAQIAVTMEVYTEVSDAKTLKALKRLGKQFDL
;
A
#
# COMPACT_ATOMS: atom_id res chain seq x y z
N MET A 1 -9.47 -5.96 12.11
CA MET A 1 -9.61 -4.63 11.46
C MET A 1 -10.69 -3.88 12.20
N ASP A 2 -10.32 -2.73 12.72
CA ASP A 2 -11.22 -1.80 13.37
C ASP A 2 -11.46 -0.61 12.43
N PHE A 3 -12.69 -0.49 11.91
CA PHE A 3 -13.07 0.60 11.01
C PHE A 3 -13.41 1.90 11.74
N ASP A 4 -13.61 1.83 13.05
CA ASP A 4 -14.00 2.96 13.89
C ASP A 4 -12.75 3.55 14.56
N GLY A 5 -11.85 2.70 15.07
CA GLY A 5 -10.51 3.07 15.53
C GLY A 5 -9.50 3.36 14.41
N GLY A 6 -9.83 3.00 13.16
CA GLY A 6 -8.99 3.33 12.01
C GLY A 6 -7.74 2.46 11.87
N GLU A 7 -7.82 1.22 12.30
CA GLU A 7 -6.66 0.38 12.59
C GLU A 7 -6.76 -1.01 11.94
N ILE A 8 -5.63 -1.51 11.42
CA ILE A 8 -5.55 -2.85 10.82
C ILE A 8 -4.39 -3.67 11.40
N ASP A 9 -4.71 -4.92 11.74
CA ASP A 9 -3.74 -5.96 12.02
C ASP A 9 -3.49 -6.77 10.74
N VAL A 10 -2.22 -6.88 10.36
CA VAL A 10 -1.77 -7.69 9.22
C VAL A 10 -1.02 -8.89 9.79
N THR A 11 -1.70 -10.02 9.90
CA THR A 11 -1.22 -11.23 10.58
C THR A 11 -0.78 -12.34 9.61
N TRP A 12 -1.16 -12.25 8.35
CA TRP A 12 -0.79 -13.20 7.32
C TRP A 12 -0.80 -12.57 5.94
N GLN A 13 -0.12 -13.22 5.01
CA GLN A 13 -0.06 -12.83 3.60
C GLN A 13 -0.42 -14.02 2.71
N LEU A 14 -1.06 -13.72 1.58
CA LEU A 14 -1.39 -14.72 0.57
C LEU A 14 -0.27 -14.74 -0.49
N GLN A 15 0.45 -15.85 -0.60
CA GLN A 15 1.52 -16.00 -1.57
C GLN A 15 1.19 -17.09 -2.58
N ARG A 16 1.40 -16.80 -3.87
CA ARG A 16 1.34 -17.84 -4.90
C ARG A 16 2.67 -18.58 -4.94
N VAL A 17 2.64 -19.87 -4.64
CA VAL A 17 3.79 -20.77 -4.82
C VAL A 17 3.40 -21.82 -5.85
N ARG A 18 4.11 -21.83 -6.98
CA ARG A 18 3.78 -22.64 -8.16
C ARG A 18 2.34 -22.37 -8.65
N ARG A 19 1.40 -23.28 -8.36
CA ARG A 19 0.01 -23.22 -8.82
C ARG A 19 -1.00 -22.89 -7.72
N GLU A 20 -0.57 -22.87 -6.47
CA GLU A 20 -1.43 -22.75 -5.31
C GLU A 20 -1.25 -21.40 -4.60
N LEU A 21 -2.32 -20.95 -3.94
CA LEU A 21 -2.31 -19.77 -3.08
C LEU A 21 -2.16 -20.27 -1.64
N LEU A 22 -0.97 -20.05 -1.07
CA LEU A 22 -0.65 -20.43 0.29
C LEU A 22 -0.87 -19.26 1.23
N HIS A 23 -1.50 -19.54 2.36
CA HIS A 23 -1.52 -18.65 3.52
C HIS A 23 -0.17 -18.79 4.22
N ARG A 24 0.58 -17.69 4.32
CA ARG A 24 1.81 -17.66 5.12
C ARG A 24 1.67 -16.62 6.21
N GLU A 25 1.94 -17.05 7.44
CA GLU A 25 2.08 -16.14 8.57
C GLU A 25 3.17 -15.11 8.28
N THR A 26 2.94 -13.87 8.71
CA THR A 26 3.95 -12.82 8.67
C THR A 26 4.91 -13.04 9.83
N LYS A 27 5.84 -13.98 9.66
CA LYS A 27 6.76 -14.47 10.71
C LYS A 27 7.82 -13.40 11.06
N ILE A 28 7.47 -12.35 11.80
CA ILE A 28 8.39 -11.39 12.45
C ILE A 28 7.69 -10.80 13.69
N GLU A 29 8.38 -10.65 14.83
CA GLU A 29 7.88 -9.96 16.04
C GLU A 29 7.34 -8.53 15.78
N ALA A 30 7.77 -7.88 14.68
CA ALA A 30 7.24 -6.59 14.23
C ALA A 30 5.83 -6.67 13.58
N SER A 31 5.29 -7.87 13.39
CA SER A 31 3.98 -8.13 12.79
C SER A 31 2.81 -7.66 13.67
N ASP A 32 3.01 -7.59 14.98
CA ASP A 32 1.97 -7.35 15.99
C ASP A 32 1.62 -5.87 16.19
N ALA A 33 2.37 -4.95 15.59
CA ALA A 33 2.08 -3.52 15.71
C ALA A 33 0.92 -3.11 14.78
N THR A 34 -0.23 -2.78 15.34
CA THR A 34 -1.39 -2.29 14.59
C THR A 34 -1.01 -1.10 13.71
N LEU A 35 -1.46 -1.14 12.46
CA LEU A 35 -1.16 -0.13 11.45
C LEU A 35 -2.28 0.90 11.42
N PRO A 36 -2.01 2.19 11.73
CA PRO A 36 -3.00 3.24 11.56
C PRO A 36 -3.28 3.44 10.07
N LEU A 37 -4.56 3.57 9.75
CA LEU A 37 -5.03 3.84 8.40
C LEU A 37 -5.38 5.32 8.27
N SER A 38 -4.96 5.94 7.17
CA SER A 38 -5.44 7.26 6.82
C SER A 38 -6.92 7.23 6.42
N ASP A 39 -7.60 8.37 6.52
CA ASP A 39 -9.01 8.51 6.12
C ASP A 39 -9.28 8.07 4.68
N ILE A 40 -8.31 8.30 3.79
CA ILE A 40 -8.37 7.87 2.40
C ILE A 40 -8.40 6.33 2.32
N CYS A 41 -7.55 5.65 3.09
CA CYS A 41 -7.54 4.19 3.16
C CYS A 41 -8.84 3.65 3.77
N LEU A 42 -9.33 4.24 4.85
CA LEU A 42 -10.59 3.84 5.49
C LEU A 42 -11.77 3.98 4.53
N THR A 43 -11.86 5.12 3.84
CA THR A 43 -12.89 5.36 2.83
C THR A 43 -12.81 4.33 1.70
N ALA A 44 -11.62 4.05 1.19
CA ALA A 44 -11.42 3.05 0.13
C ALA A 44 -11.83 1.63 0.58
N LEU A 45 -11.51 1.25 1.83
CA LEU A 45 -11.89 -0.04 2.40
C LEU A 45 -13.40 -0.15 2.63
N ARG A 46 -14.06 0.91 3.11
CA ARG A 46 -15.54 0.96 3.23
C ARG A 46 -16.22 0.80 1.87
N LEU A 47 -15.73 1.51 0.84
CA LEU A 47 -16.22 1.36 -0.53
C LEU A 47 -16.00 -0.06 -1.07
N ARG A 48 -14.85 -0.67 -0.78
CA ARG A 48 -14.57 -2.06 -1.17
C ARG A 48 -15.49 -3.05 -0.46
N ARG A 49 -15.74 -2.88 0.84
CA ARG A 49 -16.68 -3.71 1.62
C ARG A 49 -18.09 -3.68 1.02
N LYS A 50 -18.60 -2.49 0.69
CA LYS A 50 -19.90 -2.34 0.01
C LYS A 50 -19.95 -3.12 -1.31
N ARG A 51 -18.91 -3.02 -2.15
CA ARG A 51 -18.83 -3.76 -3.43
C ARG A 51 -18.74 -5.27 -3.23
N ARG A 52 -18.05 -5.72 -2.18
CA ARG A 52 -17.98 -7.14 -1.81
C ARG A 52 -19.37 -7.66 -1.43
N ASP A 53 -20.10 -6.92 -0.59
CA ASP A 53 -21.43 -7.32 -0.13
C ASP A 53 -22.42 -7.39 -1.30
N GLN A 54 -22.36 -6.43 -2.23
CA GLN A 54 -23.11 -6.49 -3.49
C GLN A 54 -22.72 -7.71 -4.35
N SER A 55 -21.43 -8.07 -4.39
CA SER A 55 -20.97 -9.26 -5.13
C SER A 55 -21.45 -10.55 -4.46
N ARG A 56 -21.50 -10.59 -3.13
CA ARG A 56 -22.03 -11.71 -2.34
C ARG A 56 -23.50 -11.93 -2.62
N GLU A 57 -24.29 -10.87 -2.59
CA GLU A 57 -25.72 -10.93 -2.90
C GLU A 57 -25.95 -11.42 -4.33
N ALA A 58 -25.21 -10.87 -5.30
CA ALA A 58 -25.32 -11.27 -6.70
C ALA A 58 -24.86 -12.72 -6.99
N ALA A 59 -23.87 -13.22 -6.26
CA ALA A 59 -23.36 -14.59 -6.43
C ALA A 59 -24.25 -15.64 -5.75
N GLY A 60 -25.01 -15.26 -4.71
CA GLY A 60 -25.91 -16.16 -4.00
C GLY A 60 -25.20 -17.43 -3.53
N LYS A 61 -25.62 -18.58 -4.05
CA LYS A 61 -25.07 -19.90 -3.69
C LYS A 61 -23.63 -20.12 -4.17
N ASP A 62 -23.19 -19.40 -5.20
CA ASP A 62 -21.83 -19.51 -5.74
C ASP A 62 -20.81 -18.71 -4.90
N TRP A 63 -21.27 -18.01 -3.86
CA TRP A 63 -20.40 -17.27 -2.97
C TRP A 63 -19.62 -18.20 -2.03
N THR A 64 -18.30 -18.06 -2.05
CA THR A 64 -17.41 -18.68 -1.06
C THR A 64 -17.07 -17.68 0.04
N ASP A 65 -17.45 -17.99 1.29
CA ASP A 65 -17.09 -17.14 2.42
C ASP A 65 -15.64 -17.42 2.87
N THR A 66 -14.73 -16.53 2.47
CA THR A 66 -13.30 -16.61 2.78
C THR A 66 -12.88 -15.63 3.89
N GLY A 67 -13.80 -14.81 4.41
CA GLY A 67 -13.47 -13.72 5.34
C GLY A 67 -12.64 -12.56 4.73
N LEU A 68 -12.28 -12.64 3.45
CA LEU A 68 -11.47 -11.63 2.77
C LEU A 68 -12.27 -10.36 2.42
N ILE A 69 -11.61 -9.19 2.49
CA ILE A 69 -12.15 -7.92 2.00
C ILE A 69 -11.93 -7.78 0.49
N PHE A 70 -10.79 -8.27 0.01
CA PHE A 70 -10.41 -8.24 -1.41
C PHE A 70 -10.65 -9.60 -2.04
N THR A 71 -11.82 -9.76 -2.64
CA THR A 71 -12.24 -11.00 -3.29
C THR A 71 -12.57 -10.80 -4.77
N THR A 72 -12.68 -11.92 -5.49
CA THR A 72 -13.38 -12.01 -6.77
C THR A 72 -14.90 -11.84 -6.57
N ARG A 73 -15.67 -11.85 -7.66
CA ARG A 73 -17.13 -11.75 -7.62
C ARG A 73 -17.80 -12.93 -6.88
N THR A 74 -17.10 -14.05 -6.73
CA THR A 74 -17.58 -15.27 -6.05
C THR A 74 -16.96 -15.49 -4.67
N GLY A 75 -16.27 -14.48 -4.12
CA GLY A 75 -15.70 -14.57 -2.76
C GLY A 75 -14.33 -15.25 -2.68
N GLN A 76 -13.77 -15.70 -3.80
CA GLN A 76 -12.45 -16.31 -3.86
C GLN A 76 -11.31 -15.28 -3.73
N PRO A 77 -10.09 -15.68 -3.32
CA PRO A 77 -8.93 -14.80 -3.30
C PRO A 77 -8.58 -14.28 -4.69
N ILE A 78 -8.12 -13.03 -4.77
CA ILE A 78 -7.66 -12.46 -6.05
C ILE A 78 -6.27 -13.01 -6.37
N ASN A 79 -6.13 -13.63 -7.55
CA ASN A 79 -4.83 -14.05 -8.04
C ASN A 79 -3.92 -12.82 -8.26
N PRO A 80 -2.68 -12.80 -7.73
CA PRO A 80 -1.75 -11.67 -7.88
C PRO A 80 -1.51 -11.24 -9.33
N HIS A 81 -1.46 -12.18 -10.29
CA HIS A 81 -1.30 -11.84 -11.71
C HIS A 81 -2.51 -11.10 -12.27
N ASN A 82 -3.73 -11.49 -11.86
CA ASN A 82 -4.95 -10.81 -12.26
C ASN A 82 -5.04 -9.42 -11.63
N PHE A 83 -4.57 -9.29 -10.38
CA PHE A 83 -4.47 -7.99 -9.73
C PHE A 83 -3.51 -7.05 -10.48
N ASN A 84 -2.29 -7.52 -10.79
CA ASN A 84 -1.31 -6.73 -11.54
C ASN A 84 -1.81 -6.34 -12.93
N ARG A 85 -2.46 -7.28 -13.66
CA ARG A 85 -3.08 -6.96 -14.95
C ARG A 85 -4.17 -5.90 -14.82
N SER A 86 -5.02 -6.00 -13.80
CA SER A 86 -6.06 -4.98 -13.56
C SER A 86 -5.46 -3.64 -13.17
N PHE A 87 -4.35 -3.63 -12.43
CA PHE A 87 -3.63 -2.43 -12.05
C PHE A 87 -3.02 -1.73 -13.28
N ASP A 88 -2.34 -2.48 -14.15
CA ASP A 88 -1.79 -1.97 -15.42
C ASP A 88 -2.87 -1.31 -16.29
N GLN A 89 -4.03 -1.95 -16.41
CA GLN A 89 -5.18 -1.41 -17.15
C GLN A 89 -5.70 -0.11 -16.52
N ARG A 90 -5.67 0.01 -15.19
CA ARG A 90 -6.07 1.24 -14.49
C ARG A 90 -5.06 2.36 -14.70
N CYS A 91 -3.76 2.08 -14.69
CA CYS A 91 -2.73 3.07 -15.05
C CYS A 91 -2.95 3.60 -16.47
N ALA A 92 -3.16 2.70 -17.43
CA ALA A 92 -3.44 3.07 -18.82
C ALA A 92 -4.71 3.93 -18.94
N LYS A 93 -5.80 3.53 -18.28
CA LYS A 93 -7.06 4.29 -18.30
C LYS A 93 -6.93 5.68 -17.65
N ALA A 94 -6.07 5.81 -16.64
CA ALA A 94 -5.81 7.08 -15.97
C ALA A 94 -4.83 7.98 -16.75
N GLY A 95 -4.22 7.49 -17.84
CA GLY A 95 -3.22 8.24 -18.61
C GLY A 95 -1.91 8.47 -17.86
N VAL A 96 -1.63 7.67 -16.83
CA VAL A 96 -0.41 7.80 -16.02
C VAL A 96 0.65 6.80 -16.47
N ARG A 97 1.91 7.09 -16.13
CA ARG A 97 3.02 6.16 -16.34
C ARG A 97 2.67 4.80 -15.72
N LYS A 98 2.95 3.73 -16.46
CA LYS A 98 2.87 2.37 -15.93
C LYS A 98 3.89 2.21 -14.80
N ILE A 99 3.39 1.85 -13.63
CA ILE A 99 4.18 1.52 -12.44
C ILE A 99 3.76 0.14 -11.95
N THR A 100 4.57 -0.49 -11.11
CA THR A 100 4.20 -1.72 -10.41
C THR A 100 3.39 -1.40 -9.15
N VAL A 101 2.72 -2.41 -8.59
CA VAL A 101 2.07 -2.27 -7.27
C VAL A 101 3.11 -1.98 -6.18
N HIS A 102 4.31 -2.55 -6.29
CA HIS A 102 5.39 -2.28 -5.35
C HIS A 102 5.82 -0.80 -5.39
N ASP A 103 5.84 -0.18 -6.57
CA ASP A 103 6.20 1.24 -6.72
C ASP A 103 5.22 2.17 -5.98
N THR A 104 3.98 1.74 -5.72
CA THR A 104 3.03 2.51 -4.89
C THR A 104 3.53 2.65 -3.45
N ARG A 105 4.23 1.63 -2.94
CA ARG A 105 4.87 1.67 -1.62
C ARG A 105 6.07 2.60 -1.61
N HIS A 106 6.88 2.56 -2.67
CA HIS A 106 7.98 3.51 -2.85
C HIS A 106 7.47 4.96 -2.93
N THR A 107 6.37 5.17 -3.66
CA THR A 107 5.70 6.48 -3.77
C THR A 107 5.23 6.95 -2.39
N CYS A 108 4.63 6.07 -1.58
CA CYS A 108 4.23 6.40 -0.21
C CYS A 108 5.44 6.79 0.65
N ALA A 109 6.56 6.07 0.56
CA ALA A 109 7.80 6.41 1.26
C ALA A 109 8.33 7.80 0.85
N THR A 110 8.30 8.10 -0.46
CA THR A 110 8.72 9.39 -1.02
C THR A 110 7.85 10.53 -0.50
N LEU A 111 6.53 10.33 -0.45
CA LEU A 111 5.58 11.31 0.08
C LEU A 111 5.81 11.58 1.57
N LEU A 112 6.02 10.53 2.39
CA LEU A 112 6.32 10.68 3.82
C LEU A 112 7.64 11.45 4.04
N ALA A 113 8.68 11.16 3.26
CA ALA A 113 9.94 11.90 3.29
C ALA A 113 9.77 13.37 2.87
N ALA A 114 8.97 13.63 1.84
CA ALA A 114 8.69 14.99 1.38
C ALA A 114 7.96 15.80 2.46
N LEU A 115 7.05 15.16 3.20
CA LEU A 115 6.34 15.71 4.36
C LEU A 115 7.16 15.78 5.64
N ASP A 116 8.46 15.46 5.59
CA ASP A 116 9.38 15.53 6.73
C ASP A 116 8.99 14.59 7.89
N VAL A 117 8.24 13.53 7.60
CA VAL A 117 7.90 12.52 8.60
C VAL A 117 9.17 11.83 9.07
N HIS A 118 9.34 11.65 10.38
CA HIS A 118 10.53 11.00 10.91
C HIS A 118 10.70 9.56 10.34
N PRO A 119 11.92 9.15 9.91
CA PRO A 119 12.15 7.86 9.24
C PRO A 119 11.65 6.63 10.02
N ARG A 120 11.74 6.64 11.36
CA ARG A 120 11.17 5.55 12.19
C ARG A 120 9.65 5.47 12.11
N VAL A 121 8.96 6.59 11.98
CA VAL A 121 7.49 6.62 11.82
C VAL A 121 7.13 6.10 10.43
N ALA A 122 7.83 6.57 9.40
CA ALA A 122 7.65 6.07 8.03
C ALA A 122 7.93 4.56 7.92
N MET A 123 8.98 4.06 8.58
CA MET A 123 9.28 2.63 8.65
C MET A 123 8.14 1.82 9.26
N ARG A 124 7.51 2.31 10.34
CA ARG A 124 6.34 1.68 10.97
C ARG A 124 5.11 1.69 10.04
N VAL A 125 4.83 2.83 9.39
CA VAL A 125 3.71 2.95 8.43
C VAL A 125 3.89 2.03 7.24
N LEU A 126 5.10 1.96 6.69
CA LEU A 126 5.37 1.08 5.56
C LEU A 126 5.40 -0.37 6.06
N ARG A 127 5.89 -0.66 7.25
CA ARG A 127 6.30 -2.01 7.72
C ARG A 127 7.52 -2.52 6.97
N HIS A 128 8.54 -1.67 6.81
CA HIS A 128 9.86 -2.15 6.36
C HIS A 128 10.54 -2.90 7.50
N ALA A 129 11.07 -4.09 7.22
CA ALA A 129 11.81 -4.87 8.20
C ALA A 129 13.16 -4.22 8.55
N GLN A 130 13.75 -3.48 7.59
CA GLN A 130 15.04 -2.82 7.76
C GLN A 130 14.91 -1.32 7.48
N ILE A 131 15.44 -0.50 8.39
CA ILE A 131 15.41 0.97 8.25
C ILE A 131 16.18 1.46 7.03
N ALA A 132 17.20 0.71 6.58
CA ALA A 132 17.99 1.02 5.40
C ALA A 132 17.12 1.26 4.14
N VAL A 133 16.08 0.45 3.95
CA VAL A 133 15.13 0.59 2.82
C VAL A 133 14.38 1.93 2.89
N THR A 134 14.01 2.38 4.08
CA THR A 134 13.38 3.69 4.26
C THR A 134 14.38 4.82 4.03
N MET A 135 15.62 4.66 4.50
CA MET A 135 16.66 5.70 4.39
C MET A 135 17.14 5.94 2.96
N GLU A 136 17.12 4.92 2.10
CA GLU A 136 17.42 5.06 0.66
C GLU A 136 16.50 6.10 0.02
N VAL A 137 15.20 5.98 0.22
CA VAL A 137 14.19 6.93 -0.31
C VAL A 137 14.36 8.34 0.28
N TYR A 138 14.69 8.43 1.57
CA TYR A 138 14.86 9.72 2.24
C TYR A 138 16.09 10.49 1.73
N THR A 139 17.15 9.77 1.38
CA THR A 139 18.39 10.37 0.86
C THR A 139 18.10 11.06 -0.48
N GLU A 140 17.37 10.39 -1.39
CA GLU A 140 16.96 10.98 -2.67
C GLU A 140 16.12 12.26 -2.50
N VAL A 141 15.17 12.25 -1.56
CA VAL A 141 14.32 13.42 -1.30
C VAL A 141 15.11 14.56 -0.64
N SER A 142 16.02 14.24 0.27
CA SER A 142 16.92 15.22 0.91
C SER A 142 17.80 15.90 -0.12
N ASP A 143 18.37 15.16 -1.07
CA ASP A 143 19.21 15.72 -2.13
C ASP A 143 18.42 16.70 -3.00
N ALA A 144 17.18 16.36 -3.37
CA ALA A 144 16.29 17.25 -4.11
C ALA A 144 15.92 18.51 -3.32
N LYS A 145 15.60 18.38 -2.01
CA LYS A 145 15.35 19.51 -1.10
C LYS A 145 16.58 20.39 -0.95
N THR A 146 17.75 19.80 -0.76
CA THR A 146 19.05 20.46 -0.60
C THR A 146 19.41 21.25 -1.86
N LEU A 147 19.31 20.64 -3.03
CA LEU A 147 19.55 21.31 -4.31
C LEU A 147 18.61 22.50 -4.50
N LYS A 148 17.32 22.35 -4.16
CA LYS A 148 16.35 23.44 -4.25
C LYS A 148 16.67 24.58 -3.27
N ALA A 149 17.12 24.26 -2.05
CA ALA A 149 17.53 25.24 -1.06
C ALA A 149 18.78 26.01 -1.52
N LEU A 150 19.81 25.29 -2.00
CA LEU A 150 21.03 25.91 -2.54
C LEU A 150 20.75 26.78 -3.76
N LYS A 151 19.86 26.36 -4.68
CA LYS A 151 19.43 27.19 -5.81
C LYS A 151 18.72 28.47 -5.37
N ARG A 152 17.91 28.43 -4.29
CA ARG A 152 17.28 29.64 -3.73
C ARG A 152 18.30 30.55 -3.08
N LEU A 153 19.27 29.98 -2.37
CA LEU A 153 20.36 30.71 -1.74
C LEU A 153 21.19 31.48 -2.79
N GLY A 154 21.59 30.82 -3.88
CA GLY A 154 22.33 31.47 -4.98
C GLY A 154 21.57 32.66 -5.59
N LYS A 155 20.25 32.54 -5.77
CA LYS A 155 19.39 33.64 -6.26
C LYS A 155 19.23 34.81 -5.27
N GLN A 156 19.47 34.59 -3.97
CA GLN A 156 19.44 35.68 -2.99
C GLN A 156 20.74 36.47 -2.96
N PHE A 157 21.82 35.91 -3.52
CA PHE A 157 23.13 36.53 -3.51
C PHE A 157 23.59 37.05 -4.87
N ASP A 158 22.73 37.06 -5.91
CA ASP A 158 22.97 37.52 -7.30
C ASP A 158 24.45 37.87 -7.59
N LEU A 159 25.25 36.81 -7.73
CA LEU A 159 26.55 36.80 -8.40
C LEU A 159 26.37 36.20 -9.80
#